data_AF-A0A7S2S885-F1
#
_entry.id   AF-A0A7S2S885-F1
#
_cell.length_a   1.000
_cell.length_b   1.000
_cell.length_c   1.000
_cell.angle_alpha   90.00
_cell.angle_beta   90.00
_cell.angle_gamma   90.00
#
_symmetry.space_group_name_H-M   'P 1'
#
loop_
_entity.id
_entity.type
_entity.pdbx_description
1 polymer ?
#
loop_
_entity_poly.entity_id
_entity_poly.type
_entity_poly.pdbx_seq_one_letter_code
_entity_poly.pdbx_strand_id
1 'polypeptide(L)'
;RQHNLESPISFHTPQQRSFSASHDDFAPQKKHNLENEDDSSILKMIESHVQSNKIMLYMKGNPSQPMCGFSATVVQILKNQGVDFASVNVLDYPEVREGVKKYSQWP
;
A
#
# COMPACT_ATOMS: atom_id res chain seq x y z
N ARG A 1 3.21 -19.36 -73.50
CA ARG A 1 4.52 -19.05 -72.88
C ARG A 1 4.23 -18.60 -71.44
N GLN A 2 4.34 -19.53 -70.50
CA GLN A 2 4.81 -19.43 -69.09
C GLN A 2 4.78 -18.05 -68.41
N HIS A 3 4.48 -17.84 -67.13
CA HIS A 3 3.96 -18.60 -65.98
C HIS A 3 3.62 -17.54 -64.93
N ASN A 4 2.58 -17.78 -64.15
CA ASN A 4 2.24 -17.07 -62.91
C ASN A 4 3.34 -17.27 -61.87
N LEU A 5 3.70 -16.27 -61.07
CA LEU A 5 4.30 -16.43 -59.73
C LEU A 5 4.27 -15.10 -58.96
N GLU A 6 3.33 -15.05 -58.02
CA GLU A 6 3.18 -14.04 -56.98
C GLU A 6 4.42 -14.03 -56.06
N SER A 7 5.00 -12.84 -55.85
CA SER A 7 6.05 -12.65 -54.85
C SER A 7 5.45 -12.49 -53.45
N PRO A 8 5.88 -13.27 -52.45
CA PRO A 8 5.23 -13.32 -51.14
C PRO A 8 5.54 -12.08 -50.29
N ILE A 9 4.50 -11.56 -49.65
CA ILE A 9 4.58 -10.58 -48.56
C ILE A 9 5.39 -11.21 -47.43
N SER A 10 6.54 -10.61 -47.11
CA SER A 10 7.40 -11.04 -46.01
C SER A 10 6.72 -10.69 -44.68
N PHE A 11 6.19 -11.70 -44.00
CA PHE A 11 5.70 -11.58 -42.63
C PHE A 11 6.88 -11.25 -41.71
N HIS A 12 6.87 -10.05 -41.13
CA HIS A 12 7.82 -9.67 -40.09
C HIS A 12 7.59 -10.59 -38.88
N THR A 13 8.58 -11.42 -38.57
CA THR A 13 8.62 -12.22 -37.35
C THR A 13 8.56 -11.28 -36.14
N PRO A 14 7.73 -11.54 -35.12
CA PRO A 14 7.88 -10.88 -33.83
C PRO A 14 9.22 -11.33 -33.26
N GLN A 15 10.24 -10.47 -33.36
CA GLN A 15 11.48 -10.66 -32.64
C GLN A 15 11.12 -10.71 -31.15
N GLN A 16 11.19 -11.91 -30.57
CA GLN A 16 11.05 -12.08 -29.13
C GLN A 16 12.08 -11.16 -28.49
N ARG A 17 11.60 -10.12 -27.77
CA ARG A 17 12.48 -9.35 -26.90
C ARG A 17 12.98 -10.33 -25.85
N SER A 18 14.24 -10.73 -25.98
CA SER A 18 15.02 -11.26 -24.88
C SER A 18 15.09 -10.14 -23.84
N PHE A 19 14.14 -10.10 -22.91
CA PHE A 19 14.29 -9.31 -21.72
C PHE A 19 15.46 -9.94 -20.97
N SER A 20 16.65 -9.36 -21.11
CA SER A 20 17.79 -9.70 -20.27
C SER A 20 17.32 -9.52 -18.84
N ALA A 21 17.21 -10.63 -18.13
CA ALA A 21 16.63 -10.72 -16.82
C ALA A 21 17.19 -9.63 -15.92
N SER A 22 16.28 -8.82 -15.39
CA SER A 22 16.30 -8.21 -14.06
C SER A 22 17.67 -8.17 -13.39
N HIS A 23 18.26 -6.98 -13.31
CA HIS A 23 19.33 -6.71 -12.37
C HIS A 23 18.85 -7.08 -10.96
N ASP A 24 19.68 -7.79 -10.19
CA ASP A 24 19.42 -8.17 -8.79
C ASP A 24 19.05 -6.98 -7.87
N ASP A 25 19.26 -5.74 -8.33
CA ASP A 25 18.94 -4.49 -7.62
C ASP A 25 17.43 -4.29 -7.37
N PHE A 26 16.56 -4.94 -8.16
CA PHE A 26 15.11 -4.95 -7.93
C PHE A 26 14.62 -6.20 -7.19
N ALA A 27 15.53 -7.01 -6.63
CA ALA A 27 15.12 -8.17 -5.83
C ALA A 27 14.29 -7.70 -4.63
N PRO A 28 13.11 -8.30 -4.37
CA PRO A 28 12.31 -7.95 -3.21
C PRO A 28 13.11 -8.26 -1.94
N GLN A 29 13.57 -7.20 -1.28
CA GLN A 29 14.22 -7.28 0.01
C GLN A 29 13.20 -7.86 1.02
N LYS A 30 13.48 -9.08 1.48
CA LYS A 30 12.66 -9.84 2.41
C LYS A 30 12.52 -9.00 3.70
N LYS A 31 11.32 -8.46 3.96
CA LYS A 31 11.04 -7.81 5.25
C LYS A 31 11.24 -8.86 6.34
N HIS A 32 12.04 -8.48 7.33
CA HIS A 32 12.44 -9.30 8.46
C HIS A 32 11.21 -9.94 9.13
N ASN A 33 11.13 -11.27 9.09
CA ASN A 33 10.09 -12.06 9.76
C ASN A 33 10.50 -12.24 11.23
N LEU A 34 10.02 -11.37 12.13
CA LEU A 34 9.97 -11.61 13.58
C LEU A 34 8.52 -11.96 13.90
N GLU A 35 8.15 -13.22 13.69
CA GLU A 35 6.80 -13.68 13.92
C GLU A 35 6.66 -14.15 15.37
N ASN A 36 5.84 -13.44 16.17
CA ASN A 36 4.51 -13.92 16.63
C ASN A 36 4.03 -13.24 17.94
N GLU A 37 4.93 -12.71 18.78
CA GLU A 37 4.52 -12.10 20.07
C GLU A 37 4.07 -10.65 19.90
N ASP A 38 4.80 -9.85 19.11
CA ASP A 38 4.51 -8.42 18.95
C ASP A 38 3.19 -8.17 18.21
N ASP A 39 2.82 -9.05 17.27
CA ASP A 39 1.57 -8.96 16.52
C ASP A 39 0.34 -9.01 17.44
N SER A 40 0.30 -9.94 18.41
CA SER A 40 -0.82 -10.06 19.35
C SER A 40 -0.94 -8.81 20.24
N SER A 41 0.20 -8.28 20.69
CA SER A 41 0.24 -7.06 21.50
C SER A 41 -0.26 -5.84 20.72
N ILE A 42 0.21 -5.66 19.49
CA ILE A 42 -0.22 -4.54 18.62
C ILE A 42 -1.71 -4.62 18.31
N LEU A 43 -2.25 -5.81 18.03
CA LEU A 43 -3.69 -5.98 17.78
C LEU A 43 -4.53 -5.61 19.01
N LYS A 44 -4.10 -6.01 20.22
CA LYS A 44 -4.76 -5.60 21.48
C LYS A 44 -4.70 -4.08 21.70
N MET A 45 -3.57 -3.46 21.39
CA MET A 45 -3.42 -2.00 21.47
C MET A 45 -4.39 -1.30 20.50
N ILE A 46 -4.46 -1.77 19.25
CA ILE A 46 -5.38 -1.22 18.24
C ILE A 46 -6.84 -1.40 18.68
N GLU A 47 -7.19 -2.58 19.21
CA GLU A 47 -8.52 -2.84 19.76
C GLU A 47 -8.85 -1.86 20.89
N SER A 48 -7.94 -1.65 21.82
CA SER A 48 -8.11 -0.69 22.91
C SER A 48 -8.31 0.74 22.39
N HIS A 49 -7.54 1.18 21.39
CA HIS A 49 -7.73 2.49 20.77
C HIS A 49 -9.12 2.63 20.15
N VAL A 50 -9.58 1.63 19.40
CA VAL A 50 -10.89 1.66 18.72
C VAL A 50 -12.03 1.62 19.73
N GLN A 51 -11.90 0.87 20.82
CA GLN A 51 -12.92 0.81 21.87
C GLN A 51 -12.97 2.07 22.74
N SER A 52 -11.82 2.69 23.01
CA SER A 52 -11.73 3.86 23.90
C SER A 52 -12.12 5.17 23.22
N ASN A 53 -12.00 5.25 21.89
CA ASN A 53 -12.22 6.47 21.14
C ASN A 53 -13.42 6.33 20.21
N LYS A 54 -14.38 7.26 20.29
CA LYS A 54 -15.55 7.28 19.39
C LYS A 54 -15.15 7.37 17.92
N ILE A 55 -14.09 8.12 17.63
CA ILE A 55 -13.49 8.25 16.30
C ILE A 55 -11.98 8.09 16.47
N MET A 56 -11.44 7.05 15.86
CA MET A 56 -10.00 6.79 15.83
C MET A 56 -9.50 6.87 14.38
N LEU A 57 -8.57 7.79 14.11
CA LEU A 57 -8.02 8.03 12.79
C LEU A 57 -6.56 7.54 12.68
N TYR A 58 -6.35 6.45 11.97
CA TYR A 58 -5.02 6.03 11.53
C TYR A 58 -4.67 6.76 10.22
N MET A 59 -3.64 7.61 10.24
CA MET A 59 -3.33 8.48 9.10
C MET A 59 -1.82 8.63 8.85
N LYS A 60 -1.46 9.21 7.69
CA LYS A 60 -0.07 9.56 7.36
C LYS A 60 0.22 10.99 7.83
N GLY A 61 1.17 11.13 8.76
CA GLY A 61 1.41 12.37 9.49
C GLY A 61 0.44 12.52 10.66
N ASN A 62 0.21 13.75 11.11
CA ASN A 62 -0.66 14.06 12.24
C ASN A 62 -1.70 15.14 11.86
N PRO A 63 -2.73 15.41 12.69
CA PRO A 63 -3.80 16.34 12.32
C PRO A 63 -3.39 17.80 12.12
N SER A 64 -2.23 18.22 12.63
CA SER A 64 -1.65 19.55 12.39
C SER A 64 -0.74 19.57 11.15
N GLN A 65 -0.11 18.45 10.82
CA GLN A 65 0.83 18.26 9.72
C GLN A 65 0.54 16.95 8.97
N PRO A 66 -0.53 16.90 8.14
CA PRO A 66 -0.82 15.73 7.34
C PRO A 66 0.20 15.57 6.22
N MET A 67 0.69 14.34 6.00
CA MET A 67 1.74 14.04 5.01
C MET A 67 1.20 13.36 3.74
N CYS A 68 -0.13 13.32 3.58
CA CYS A 68 -0.80 12.74 2.42
C CYS A 68 -2.10 13.50 2.15
N GLY A 69 -2.41 13.77 0.87
CA GLY A 69 -3.61 14.49 0.48
C GLY A 69 -4.90 13.84 1.00
N PHE A 70 -5.00 12.51 0.96
CA PHE A 70 -6.14 11.78 1.52
C PHE A 70 -6.27 12.02 3.03
N SER A 71 -5.16 11.91 3.77
CA SER A 71 -5.14 12.17 5.21
C SER A 71 -5.50 13.62 5.55
N ALA A 72 -5.07 14.59 4.73
CA ALA A 72 -5.43 16.00 4.90
C ALA A 72 -6.94 16.23 4.71
N THR A 73 -7.54 15.64 3.68
CA THR A 73 -8.98 15.75 3.40
C THR A 73 -9.82 15.17 4.54
N VAL A 74 -9.47 13.98 5.06
CA VAL A 74 -10.21 13.36 6.17
C VAL A 74 -10.17 14.24 7.42
N VAL A 75 -8.99 14.78 7.77
CA VAL A 75 -8.84 15.70 8.91
C VAL A 75 -9.68 16.96 8.73
N GLN A 76 -9.72 17.54 7.53
CA GLN A 76 -10.56 18.70 7.24
C GLN A 76 -12.04 18.40 7.41
N ILE A 77 -12.51 17.25 6.90
CA ILE A 77 -13.91 16.84 7.06
C ILE A 77 -14.27 16.71 8.54
N LEU A 78 -13.47 15.98 9.33
CA LEU A 78 -13.74 15.79 10.76
C LEU A 78 -13.74 17.11 11.54
N LYS A 79 -12.78 18.00 11.26
CA LYS A 79 -12.74 19.35 11.84
C LYS A 79 -13.96 20.19 11.47
N ASN A 80 -14.40 20.13 10.21
CA ASN A 80 -15.57 20.86 9.73
C ASN A 80 -16.88 20.35 10.33
N GLN A 81 -16.95 19.05 10.69
CA GLN A 81 -18.08 18.49 11.43
C GLN A 81 -18.05 18.83 12.94
N GLY A 82 -16.97 19.46 13.44
CA GLY A 82 -16.84 19.82 14.84
C GLY A 82 -16.76 18.62 15.78
N VAL A 83 -16.28 17.46 15.29
CA VAL A 83 -16.16 16.24 16.09
C VAL A 83 -14.73 16.06 16.58
N ASP A 84 -14.60 15.67 17.84
CA ASP A 84 -13.32 15.27 18.40
C ASP A 84 -12.94 13.86 17.93
N PHE A 85 -11.66 13.68 17.61
CA PHE A 85 -11.11 12.39 17.19
C PHE A 85 -9.68 12.21 17.72
N ALA A 86 -9.32 10.97 18.02
CA ALA A 86 -7.95 10.58 18.28
C ALA A 86 -7.26 10.21 16.97
N SER A 87 -5.93 10.36 16.91
CA SER A 87 -5.17 10.05 15.71
C SER A 87 -3.84 9.37 16.01
N VAL A 88 -3.42 8.46 15.14
CA VAL A 88 -2.09 7.84 15.17
C VAL A 88 -1.43 7.98 13.80
N ASN A 89 -0.17 8.41 13.81
CA ASN A 89 0.67 8.49 12.62
C ASN A 89 1.25 7.11 12.28
N VAL A 90 0.79 6.50 11.19
CA VAL A 90 1.25 5.16 10.76
C VAL A 90 2.61 5.17 10.07
N LEU A 91 3.20 6.34 9.81
CA LEU A 91 4.54 6.45 9.25
C LEU A 91 5.63 6.24 10.31
N ASP A 92 5.34 6.58 11.57
CA ASP A 92 6.29 6.46 12.67
C ASP A 92 6.35 5.01 13.19
N TYR A 93 5.27 4.25 13.02
CA TYR A 93 5.10 2.88 13.55
C TYR A 93 4.68 1.90 12.44
N PRO A 94 5.64 1.29 11.72
CA PRO A 94 5.36 0.32 10.67
C PRO A 94 4.52 -0.88 11.12
N GLU A 95 4.72 -1.35 12.35
CA GLU A 95 3.98 -2.45 12.96
C GLU A 95 2.50 -2.12 13.16
N VAL A 96 2.19 -0.89 13.58
CA VAL A 96 0.79 -0.43 13.69
C VAL A 96 0.14 -0.39 12.32
N ARG A 97 0.89 0.00 11.28
CA ARG A 97 0.37 0.02 9.91
C ARG A 97 -0.07 -1.36 9.45
N GLU A 98 0.76 -2.38 9.66
CA GLU A 98 0.41 -3.76 9.30
C GLU A 98 -0.66 -4.35 10.23
N GLY A 99 -0.60 -4.03 11.54
CA GLY A 99 -1.61 -4.43 12.52
C GLY A 99 -3.00 -3.88 12.20
N VAL A 100 -3.12 -2.62 11.78
CA VAL A 100 -4.42 -2.01 11.43
C VAL A 100 -5.03 -2.69 10.22
N LYS A 101 -4.23 -3.03 9.19
CA LYS A 101 -4.73 -3.79 8.03
C LYS A 101 -5.27 -5.16 8.46
N LYS A 102 -4.49 -5.90 9.27
CA LYS A 102 -4.90 -7.20 9.82
C LYS A 102 -6.20 -7.08 10.63
N TYR A 103 -6.27 -6.11 11.54
CA TYR A 103 -7.42 -5.89 12.43
C TYR A 103 -8.71 -5.54 11.67
N SER A 104 -8.60 -4.63 10.69
CA SER A 104 -9.74 -4.16 9.91
C SER A 104 -10.14 -5.07 8.75
N GLN A 105 -9.44 -6.20 8.56
CA GLN A 105 -9.62 -7.10 7.41
C GLN A 105 -9.54 -6.34 6.08
N TRP A 106 -8.70 -5.30 6.05
CA TRP A 106 -8.58 -4.38 4.92
C TRP A 106 -7.45 -4.82 3.99
N PRO A 107 -7.66 -4.83 2.65
CA PRO A 107 -6.64 -5.23 1.68
C PRO A 107 -5.41 -4.31 1.64
#